data_AF-A0AA47MNU6-F1
#
_entry.id   AF-A0AA47MNU6-F1
#
_cell.length_a   1.000
_cell.length_b   1.000
_cell.length_c   1.000
_cell.angle_alpha   90.00
_cell.angle_beta   90.00
_cell.angle_gamma   90.00
#
_symmetry.space_group_name_H-M   'P 1'
#
loop_
_entity.id
_entity.type
_entity.pdbx_description
1 polymer ?
#
loop_
_entity_poly.entity_id
_entity_poly.type
_entity_poly.pdbx_seq_one_letter_code
_entity_poly.pdbx_strand_id
1 'polypeptide(L)'
;MKARLPLPTCLLINAQSLRGKADELTANVRYMHEYRGACMLAVTETWLDGNVPSNEVEPTGYTLYRADRDPGITGKTSGGGVGLFIRDDWCWRGSVVVRESLCTPDIELLWTTDIVTEQPDLTATEYIIITQEEVNRINSRMETDDFLKPYFYSTSHNNPTSLFGPYT
;
A
#
# COMPACT_ATOMS: atom_id res chain seq x y z
N MET A 1 14.27 -14.14 -25.11
CA MET A 1 14.64 -13.01 -24.21
C MET A 1 13.51 -12.83 -23.22
N LYS A 2 13.79 -12.83 -21.91
CA LYS A 2 12.77 -12.55 -20.88
C LYS A 2 12.49 -11.04 -20.92
N ALA A 3 11.28 -10.64 -21.30
CA ALA A 3 10.91 -9.24 -21.30
C ALA A 3 10.92 -8.76 -19.84
N ARG A 4 11.81 -7.82 -19.51
CA ARG A 4 11.73 -7.11 -18.23
C ARG A 4 10.52 -6.19 -18.33
N LEU A 5 9.48 -6.46 -17.54
CA LEU A 5 8.42 -5.48 -17.35
C LEU A 5 9.06 -4.19 -16.82
N PRO A 6 8.68 -3.01 -17.34
CA PRO A 6 9.15 -1.75 -16.81
C PRO A 6 8.75 -1.65 -15.33
N LEU A 7 9.61 -1.04 -14.51
CA LEU A 7 9.28 -0.79 -13.11
C LEU A 7 8.00 0.06 -13.04
N PRO A 8 7.04 -0.27 -12.16
CA PRO A 8 5.80 0.48 -12.02
C PRO A 8 6.11 1.91 -11.61
N THR A 9 5.43 2.87 -12.24
CA THR A 9 5.49 4.27 -11.81
C THR A 9 4.60 4.46 -10.59
N CYS A 10 5.16 4.95 -9.49
CA CYS A 10 4.46 5.22 -8.25
C CYS A 10 4.59 6.70 -7.89
N LEU A 11 3.46 7.35 -7.60
CA LEU A 11 3.44 8.70 -7.03
C LEU A 11 3.16 8.62 -5.54
N LEU A 12 3.99 9.29 -4.74
CA LEU A 12 3.79 9.41 -3.30
C LEU A 12 3.12 10.75 -2.99
N ILE A 13 2.01 10.71 -2.24
CA ILE A 13 1.17 11.86 -1.92
C ILE A 13 0.95 11.88 -0.40
N ASN A 14 1.30 12.96 0.25
CA ASN A 14 0.82 13.21 1.61
C ASN A 14 -0.51 13.96 1.51
N ALA A 15 -1.62 13.28 1.78
CA ALA A 15 -2.96 13.83 1.56
C ALA A 15 -3.39 14.81 2.65
N GLN A 16 -2.99 14.62 3.91
CA GLN A 16 -3.48 15.41 5.05
C GLN A 16 -5.01 15.58 5.01
N SER A 17 -5.74 14.46 5.08
CA SER A 17 -7.18 14.32 4.78
C SER A 17 -7.50 14.08 3.30
N LEU A 18 -7.61 12.81 2.95
CA LEU A 18 -7.97 12.35 1.61
C LEU A 18 -9.45 12.59 1.30
N ARG A 19 -10.35 12.39 2.27
CA ARG A 19 -11.80 12.54 2.07
C ARG A 19 -12.18 13.93 1.54
N GLY A 20 -11.62 14.98 2.12
CA GLY A 20 -11.87 16.37 1.69
C GLY A 20 -11.25 16.71 0.33
N LYS A 21 -10.40 15.85 -0.23
CA LYS A 21 -9.64 16.04 -1.47
C LYS A 21 -9.97 15.00 -2.54
N ALA A 22 -11.03 14.19 -2.34
CA ALA A 22 -11.41 13.15 -3.29
C ALA A 22 -11.73 13.71 -4.69
N ASP A 23 -12.44 14.83 -4.75
CA ASP A 23 -12.75 15.50 -6.02
C ASP A 23 -11.50 16.07 -6.71
N GLU A 24 -10.57 16.61 -5.91
CA GLU A 24 -9.28 17.11 -6.41
C GLU A 24 -8.42 15.97 -6.96
N LEU A 25 -8.33 14.85 -6.23
CA LEU A 25 -7.65 13.65 -6.70
C LEU A 25 -8.26 13.13 -8.00
N THR A 26 -9.59 13.10 -8.08
CA THR A 26 -10.32 12.70 -9.29
C THR A 26 -10.03 13.63 -10.46
N ALA A 27 -9.99 14.94 -10.24
CA ALA A 27 -9.61 15.91 -11.26
C ALA A 27 -8.16 15.71 -11.72
N ASN A 28 -7.23 15.47 -10.79
CA ASN A 28 -5.83 15.21 -11.09
C ASN A 28 -5.68 13.93 -11.93
N VAL A 29 -6.30 12.82 -11.54
CA VAL A 29 -6.30 11.56 -12.32
C VAL A 29 -6.88 11.77 -13.71
N ARG A 30 -7.86 12.65 -13.89
CA ARG A 30 -8.48 12.89 -15.19
C ARG A 30 -7.60 13.76 -16.11
N TYR A 31 -7.05 14.85 -15.58
CA TYR A 31 -6.46 15.92 -16.39
C TYR A 31 -4.93 15.97 -16.34
N MET A 32 -4.31 15.49 -15.26
CA MET A 32 -2.85 15.50 -15.10
C MET A 32 -2.25 14.17 -15.57
N HIS A 33 -1.32 14.25 -16.53
CA HIS A 33 -0.75 13.06 -17.16
C HIS A 33 0.05 12.20 -16.17
N GLU A 34 0.66 12.83 -15.18
CA GLU A 34 1.45 12.21 -14.12
C GLU A 34 0.57 11.29 -13.27
N TYR A 35 -0.58 11.81 -12.83
CA TYR A 35 -1.54 11.07 -12.02
C TYR A 35 -2.21 9.97 -12.83
N ARG A 36 -2.67 10.29 -14.04
CA ARG A 36 -3.34 9.32 -14.93
C ARG A 36 -2.44 8.19 -15.38
N GLY A 37 -1.16 8.49 -15.62
CA GLY A 37 -0.17 7.54 -16.13
C GLY A 37 0.50 6.71 -15.04
N ALA A 38 0.38 7.11 -13.78
CA ALA A 38 0.94 6.36 -12.66
C ALA A 38 0.29 4.97 -12.57
N CYS A 39 1.11 3.95 -12.36
CA CYS A 39 0.62 2.60 -12.07
C CYS A 39 -0.03 2.55 -10.69
N MET A 40 0.50 3.36 -9.76
CA MET A 40 0.05 3.40 -8.38
C MET A 40 0.14 4.81 -7.81
N LEU A 41 -0.77 5.15 -6.90
CA LEU A 41 -0.70 6.35 -6.06
C LEU A 41 -0.62 5.90 -4.60
N ALA A 42 0.57 6.03 -4.01
CA ALA A 42 0.80 5.80 -2.59
C ALA A 42 0.43 7.05 -1.82
N VAL A 43 -0.47 6.93 -0.85
CA VAL A 43 -1.01 8.04 -0.08
C VAL A 43 -0.75 7.85 1.40
N THR A 44 -0.23 8.87 2.06
CA THR A 44 -0.05 8.93 3.52
C THR A 44 -0.96 10.00 4.11
N GLU A 45 -1.19 9.97 5.43
CA GLU A 45 -2.06 10.92 6.12
C GLU A 45 -3.46 10.96 5.47
N THR A 46 -4.00 9.77 5.18
CA THR A 46 -5.32 9.64 4.55
C THR A 46 -6.42 10.19 5.46
N TRP A 47 -6.24 10.06 6.78
CA TRP A 47 -7.18 10.39 7.85
C TRP A 47 -8.53 9.71 7.69
N LEU A 48 -8.56 8.60 6.95
CA LEU A 48 -9.78 7.84 6.78
C LEU A 48 -9.95 6.85 7.94
N ASP A 49 -11.19 6.43 8.12
CA ASP A 49 -11.60 5.41 9.08
C ASP A 49 -12.57 4.42 8.41
N GLY A 50 -12.91 3.36 9.14
CA GLY A 50 -13.78 2.29 8.63
C GLY A 50 -15.22 2.71 8.29
N ASN A 51 -15.64 3.92 8.63
CA ASN A 51 -16.96 4.46 8.25
C ASN A 51 -16.95 5.14 6.87
N VAL A 52 -15.78 5.41 6.30
CA VAL A 52 -15.65 6.01 4.96
C VAL A 52 -15.46 4.88 3.95
N PRO A 53 -16.46 4.57 3.12
CA PRO A 53 -16.33 3.52 2.12
C PRO A 53 -15.33 3.93 1.03
N SER A 54 -14.57 2.97 0.49
CA SER A 54 -13.51 3.27 -0.49
C SER A 54 -14.02 4.00 -1.74
N ASN A 55 -15.22 3.65 -2.21
CA ASN A 55 -15.83 4.27 -3.38
C ASN A 55 -16.11 5.79 -3.23
N GLU A 56 -16.11 6.33 -2.01
CA GLU A 56 -16.25 7.76 -1.76
C GLU A 56 -14.97 8.54 -2.14
N VAL A 57 -13.81 7.88 -2.14
CA VAL A 57 -12.50 8.50 -2.37
C VAL A 57 -11.75 7.90 -3.57
N GLU A 58 -12.29 6.85 -4.20
CA GLU A 58 -11.71 6.17 -5.35
C GLU A 58 -11.97 6.93 -6.67
N PRO A 59 -10.93 7.45 -7.34
CA PRO A 59 -11.08 7.96 -8.69
C PRO A 59 -11.33 6.81 -9.66
N THR A 60 -12.12 7.06 -10.72
CA THR A 60 -12.39 6.05 -11.75
C THR A 60 -11.11 5.52 -12.38
N GLY A 61 -10.98 4.19 -12.50
CA GLY A 61 -9.81 3.52 -13.07
C GLY A 61 -8.74 3.15 -12.04
N TYR A 62 -9.00 3.39 -10.75
CA TYR A 62 -8.17 2.95 -9.64
C TYR A 62 -8.98 2.18 -8.60
N THR A 63 -8.33 1.22 -7.95
CA THR A 63 -8.84 0.51 -6.78
C THR A 63 -7.98 0.87 -5.56
N LEU A 64 -8.60 1.18 -4.42
CA LEU A 64 -7.93 1.59 -3.18
C LEU A 64 -7.75 0.41 -2.20
N TYR A 65 -6.51 0.19 -1.80
CA TYR A 65 -6.13 -0.61 -0.63
C TYR A 65 -5.65 0.32 0.47
N ARG A 66 -6.01 0.08 1.73
CA ARG A 66 -5.73 1.06 2.82
C ARG A 66 -5.56 0.40 4.18
N ALA A 67 -4.77 1.06 5.02
CA ALA A 67 -4.68 0.81 6.45
C ALA A 67 -5.21 2.05 7.18
N ASP A 68 -6.35 1.89 7.83
CA ASP A 68 -7.09 2.98 8.45
C ASP A 68 -6.66 3.25 9.88
N ARG A 69 -6.82 4.50 10.30
CA ARG A 69 -6.68 4.85 11.70
C ARG A 69 -7.86 4.28 12.48
N ASP A 70 -7.55 3.52 13.52
CA ASP A 70 -8.45 3.27 14.63
C ASP A 70 -8.04 4.14 15.83
N PRO A 71 -8.86 5.12 16.26
CA PRO A 71 -8.58 5.94 17.43
C PRO A 71 -8.38 5.14 18.73
N GLY A 72 -9.02 3.97 18.86
CA GLY A 72 -8.87 3.08 20.02
C GLY A 72 -7.52 2.37 20.08
N ILE A 73 -6.88 2.16 18.94
CA ILE A 73 -5.54 1.53 18.83
C ILE A 73 -4.45 2.60 18.85
N THR A 74 -4.63 3.65 18.04
CA THR A 74 -3.62 4.70 17.82
C THR A 74 -3.58 5.74 18.93
N GLY A 75 -4.68 5.94 19.67
CA GLY A 75 -4.82 7.05 20.61
C GLY A 75 -4.80 8.44 19.96
N LYS A 76 -4.71 8.51 18.63
CA LYS A 76 -4.61 9.78 17.87
C LYS A 76 -5.99 10.36 17.62
N THR A 77 -6.16 11.64 17.89
CA THR A 77 -7.42 12.38 17.62
C THR A 77 -7.52 12.87 16.17
N SER A 78 -6.39 13.05 15.49
CA SER A 78 -6.25 13.37 14.08
C SER A 78 -4.97 12.76 13.52
N GLY A 79 -4.79 12.76 12.20
CA GLY A 79 -3.57 12.24 11.61
C GLY A 79 -3.68 10.79 11.16
N GLY A 80 -2.77 10.41 10.28
CA GLY A 80 -2.41 9.04 10.01
C GLY A 80 -3.20 8.28 8.96
N GLY A 81 -2.92 6.98 8.90
CA GLY A 81 -3.44 6.05 7.91
C GLY A 81 -2.76 6.18 6.55
N VAL A 82 -2.63 5.05 5.86
CA VAL A 82 -1.97 4.93 4.54
C VAL A 82 -2.90 4.26 3.53
N GLY A 83 -2.70 4.57 2.26
CA GLY A 83 -3.48 4.04 1.14
C GLY A 83 -2.63 3.82 -0.10
N LEU A 84 -3.04 2.88 -0.93
CA LEU A 84 -2.42 2.56 -2.20
C LEU A 84 -3.52 2.40 -3.24
N PHE A 85 -3.63 3.38 -4.12
CA PHE A 85 -4.46 3.27 -5.31
C PHE A 85 -3.68 2.51 -6.38
N ILE A 86 -4.28 1.49 -6.96
CA ILE A 86 -3.69 0.70 -8.05
C ILE A 86 -4.55 0.89 -9.29
N ARG A 87 -3.91 1.21 -10.41
CA ARG A 87 -4.60 1.41 -11.69
C ARG A 87 -5.11 0.08 -12.23
N ASP A 88 -6.39 0.03 -12.59
CA ASP A 88 -7.12 -1.20 -12.91
C ASP A 88 -6.64 -1.91 -14.18
N ASP A 89 -6.00 -1.17 -15.09
CA ASP A 89 -5.43 -1.68 -16.34
C ASP A 89 -3.93 -1.99 -16.23
N TRP A 90 -3.29 -1.64 -15.10
CA TRP A 90 -1.92 -2.02 -14.79
C TRP A 90 -1.86 -3.39 -14.12
N CYS A 91 -2.78 -3.63 -13.19
CA CYS A 91 -2.88 -4.85 -12.40
C CYS A 91 -4.31 -5.40 -12.54
N TRP A 92 -4.45 -6.70 -12.80
CA TRP A 92 -5.77 -7.32 -12.91
C TRP A 92 -6.56 -7.10 -11.62
N ARG A 93 -7.77 -6.55 -11.73
CA ARG A 93 -8.64 -6.36 -10.57
C ARG A 93 -8.84 -7.69 -9.82
N GLY A 94 -8.37 -7.73 -8.58
CA GLY A 94 -8.45 -8.89 -7.70
C GLY A 94 -7.20 -9.79 -7.67
N SER A 95 -6.14 -9.49 -8.44
CA SER A 95 -4.82 -10.15 -8.27
C SER A 95 -3.99 -9.57 -7.13
N VAL A 96 -4.40 -8.41 -6.61
CA VAL A 96 -3.78 -7.78 -5.45
C VAL A 96 -4.25 -8.46 -4.17
N VAL A 97 -3.30 -8.86 -3.33
CA VAL A 97 -3.55 -9.42 -2.00
C VAL A 97 -2.94 -8.48 -0.96
N VAL A 98 -3.74 -8.02 -0.01
CA VAL A 98 -3.24 -7.34 1.20
C VAL A 98 -2.63 -8.40 2.11
N ARG A 99 -1.32 -8.32 2.32
CA ARG A 99 -0.57 -9.23 3.20
C ARG A 99 -0.62 -8.78 4.65
N GLU A 100 -0.49 -7.48 4.86
CA GLU A 100 -0.57 -6.86 6.19
C GLU A 100 -1.14 -5.44 6.06
N SER A 101 -1.89 -5.03 7.08
CA SER A 101 -2.44 -3.69 7.19
C SER A 101 -2.48 -3.28 8.65
N LEU A 102 -1.63 -2.32 9.02
CA LEU A 102 -1.44 -1.89 10.39
C LEU A 102 -1.44 -0.36 10.48
N CYS A 103 -2.13 0.17 11.48
CA CYS A 103 -2.04 1.58 11.86
C CYS A 103 -1.98 1.66 13.40
N THR A 104 -0.79 1.89 13.93
CA THR A 104 -0.53 2.06 15.37
C THR A 104 -0.16 3.52 15.66
N PRO A 105 0.09 3.90 16.92
CA PRO A 105 0.63 5.23 17.20
C PRO A 105 1.96 5.47 16.45
N ASP A 106 2.80 4.45 16.33
CA ASP A 106 4.19 4.62 15.91
C ASP A 106 4.46 4.21 14.45
N ILE A 107 3.66 3.31 13.90
CA ILE A 107 3.83 2.71 12.57
C ILE A 107 2.50 2.72 11.82
N GLU A 108 2.57 3.09 10.55
CA GLU A 108 1.48 2.86 9.60
C GLU A 108 2.05 2.09 8.43
N LEU A 109 1.47 0.93 8.18
CA LEU A 109 1.96 -0.06 7.24
C LEU A 109 0.80 -0.56 6.39
N LEU A 110 1.01 -0.53 5.09
CA LEU A 110 0.20 -1.28 4.14
C LEU A 110 1.14 -2.10 3.26
N TRP A 111 0.96 -3.42 3.31
CA TRP A 111 1.68 -4.34 2.46
C TRP A 111 0.71 -5.05 1.53
N THR A 112 0.90 -4.84 0.22
CA THR A 112 0.20 -5.54 -0.83
C THR A 112 1.16 -6.33 -1.71
N THR A 113 0.69 -7.41 -2.30
CA THR A 113 1.39 -8.13 -3.36
C THR A 113 0.49 -8.23 -4.57
N ASP A 114 1.07 -8.16 -5.76
CA ASP A 114 0.39 -8.46 -7.00
C ASP A 114 0.85 -9.82 -7.52
N ILE A 115 -0.12 -10.69 -7.80
CA ILE A 115 0.08 -11.90 -8.59
C ILE A 115 -0.02 -11.49 -10.07
N VAL A 116 1.05 -10.89 -10.61
CA VAL A 116 1.15 -10.63 -12.05
C VAL A 116 1.09 -11.98 -12.77
N THR A 117 -0.07 -12.37 -13.29
CA THR A 117 -0.26 -13.68 -13.94
C THR A 117 -0.74 -13.55 -15.37
N GLU A 118 0.23 -13.59 -16.29
CA GLU A 118 0.15 -14.47 -17.46
C GLU A 118 1.43 -15.31 -17.65
N GLN A 119 2.46 -15.13 -16.83
CA GLN A 119 3.70 -15.91 -16.91
C GLN A 119 4.04 -16.54 -15.55
N PRO A 120 3.96 -17.87 -15.41
CA PRO A 120 4.22 -18.58 -14.14
C PRO A 120 5.67 -18.44 -13.64
N ASP A 121 6.56 -17.80 -14.41
CA ASP A 121 7.95 -17.50 -14.08
C ASP A 121 8.23 -16.02 -13.74
N LEU A 122 7.21 -15.16 -13.69
CA LEU A 122 7.34 -13.78 -13.21
C LEU A 122 7.05 -13.72 -11.70
N THR A 123 8.08 -13.30 -10.96
CA THR A 123 8.07 -13.00 -9.53
C THR A 123 6.90 -12.09 -9.17
N ALA A 124 6.14 -12.47 -8.14
CA ALA A 124 5.17 -11.58 -7.49
C ALA A 124 5.86 -10.26 -7.13
N THR A 125 5.22 -9.14 -7.42
CA THR A 125 5.75 -7.82 -7.04
C THR A 125 5.11 -7.42 -5.72
N GLU A 126 5.93 -7.01 -4.76
CA GLU A 126 5.49 -6.57 -3.44
C GLU A 126 5.58 -5.06 -3.33
N TYR A 127 4.53 -4.45 -2.78
CA TYR A 127 4.43 -3.02 -2.57
C TYR A 127 4.13 -2.76 -1.11
N ILE A 128 5.06 -2.07 -0.45
CA ILE A 128 5.03 -1.80 0.97
C ILE A 128 5.11 -0.29 1.16
N ILE A 129 4.08 0.28 1.77
CA ILE A 129 4.08 1.66 2.26
C ILE A 129 4.28 1.58 3.76
N ILE A 130 5.34 2.23 4.27
CA ILE A 130 5.59 2.36 5.70
C ILE A 130 5.83 3.83 6.01
N THR A 131 5.06 4.35 6.96
CA THR A 131 5.33 5.63 7.62
C THR A 131 5.64 5.36 9.09
N GLN A 132 6.56 6.16 9.64
CA GLN A 132 6.96 6.11 11.04
C GLN A 132 6.78 7.50 11.64
N GLU A 133 6.19 7.58 12.82
CA GLU A 133 6.07 8.85 13.53
C GLU A 133 7.42 9.25 14.16
N GLU A 134 7.86 10.49 13.96
CA GLU A 134 9.23 10.90 14.33
C GLU A 134 9.49 10.92 15.84
N VAL A 135 8.43 11.03 16.65
CA VAL A 135 8.53 11.22 18.10
C VAL A 135 9.09 9.98 18.80
N ASN A 136 8.86 8.78 18.25
CA ASN A 136 9.26 7.50 18.82
C ASN A 136 10.19 6.68 17.89
N ARG A 137 11.07 7.36 17.14
CA ARG A 137 11.99 6.77 16.13
C ARG A 137 12.74 5.50 16.55
N ILE A 138 13.07 5.33 17.83
CA ILE A 138 13.79 4.13 18.28
C ILE A 138 12.84 2.94 18.37
N ASN A 139 11.68 3.11 19.00
CA ASN A 139 10.68 2.04 19.15
C ASN A 139 10.07 1.68 17.79
N SER A 140 9.71 2.67 16.98
CA SER A 140 9.14 2.44 15.64
C SER A 140 10.13 1.75 14.69
N ARG A 141 11.43 2.05 14.77
CA ARG A 141 12.46 1.31 14.03
C ARG A 141 12.60 -0.12 14.52
N MET A 142 12.61 -0.35 15.83
CA MET A 142 12.70 -1.72 16.38
C MET A 142 11.49 -2.54 15.98
N GLU A 143 10.28 -2.00 16.09
CA GLU A 143 9.04 -2.65 15.66
C GLU A 143 9.02 -2.90 14.15
N THR A 144 9.44 -1.93 13.33
CA THR A 144 9.52 -2.09 11.89
C THR A 144 10.55 -3.16 11.53
N ASP A 145 11.74 -3.12 12.14
CA ASP A 145 12.79 -4.10 11.89
C ASP A 145 12.37 -5.50 12.34
N ASP A 146 11.77 -5.66 13.51
CA ASP A 146 11.32 -6.96 14.00
C ASP A 146 10.14 -7.50 13.18
N PHE A 147 9.26 -6.62 12.70
CA PHE A 147 8.19 -6.97 11.78
C PHE A 147 8.72 -7.35 10.40
N LEU A 148 9.65 -6.58 9.83
CA LEU A 148 10.18 -6.75 8.48
C LEU A 148 11.27 -7.82 8.37
N LYS A 149 12.00 -8.11 9.46
CA LYS A 149 13.12 -9.07 9.49
C LYS A 149 12.75 -10.45 8.95
N PRO A 150 11.64 -11.08 9.38
CA PRO A 150 11.23 -12.39 8.86
C PRO A 150 10.99 -12.39 7.35
N TYR A 151 10.55 -11.27 6.79
CA TYR A 151 10.16 -11.16 5.39
C TYR A 151 11.34 -10.82 4.47
N PHE A 152 12.23 -9.90 4.88
CA PHE A 152 13.36 -9.50 4.04
C PHE A 152 14.66 -10.28 4.28
N TYR A 153 14.85 -10.90 5.46
CA TYR A 153 16.12 -11.55 5.81
C TYR A 153 16.07 -13.08 5.81
N SER A 154 14.89 -13.71 5.67
CA SER A 154 14.76 -15.18 5.58
C SER A 154 15.28 -15.77 4.26
N THR A 155 15.47 -14.96 3.21
CA THR A 155 15.97 -15.39 1.91
C THR A 155 17.48 -15.62 1.84
N SER A 156 18.23 -15.33 2.92
CA SER A 156 19.70 -15.49 2.90
C SER A 156 20.20 -16.88 3.30
N HIS A 157 19.39 -17.74 3.94
CA HIS A 157 19.92 -18.98 4.54
C HIS A 157 19.07 -20.26 4.44
N ASN A 158 17.88 -20.28 3.82
CA ASN A 158 17.11 -21.52 3.69
C ASN A 158 16.33 -21.62 2.37
N ASN A 159 16.22 -22.86 1.85
CA ASN A 159 15.53 -23.25 0.61
C ASN A 159 14.17 -22.54 0.40
N PRO A 160 13.84 -22.05 -0.81
CA PRO A 160 12.68 -21.20 -1.07
C PRO A 160 11.32 -21.92 -1.10
N THR A 161 11.17 -23.11 -0.51
CA THR A 161 9.99 -23.98 -0.71
C THR A 161 9.04 -24.13 0.47
N SER A 162 9.19 -23.41 1.59
CA SER A 162 8.35 -23.66 2.77
C SER A 162 7.50 -22.49 3.31
N LEU A 163 7.39 -21.36 2.62
CA LEU A 163 6.56 -20.23 3.08
C LEU A 163 5.15 -20.19 2.47
N PHE A 164 4.85 -21.06 1.51
CA PHE A 164 3.52 -21.17 0.91
C PHE A 164 2.85 -22.46 1.37
N GLY A 165 2.09 -22.38 2.47
CA GLY A 165 1.10 -23.41 2.78
C GLY A 165 -0.01 -23.44 1.70
N PRO A 166 -0.70 -24.57 1.50
CA PRO A 166 -1.75 -24.66 0.51
C PRO A 166 -2.92 -23.76 0.90
N TYR A 167 -3.31 -22.86 -0.01
CA TYR A 167 -4.51 -22.03 0.14
C TYR A 167 -5.75 -22.94 0.04
N THR A 168 -6.56 -22.99 1.10
CA THR A 168 -7.95 -23.47 1.07
C THR A 168 -8.89 -22.31 0.89
#